data_AF-A0A2K6BWT0-F1
#
_entry.id   AF-A0A2K6BWT0-F1
#
_cell.length_a   1.000
_cell.length_b   1.000
_cell.length_c   1.000
_cell.angle_alpha   90.00
_cell.angle_beta   90.00
_cell.angle_gamma   90.00
#
_symmetry.space_group_name_H-M   'P 1'
#
loop_
_entity.id
_entity.type
_entity.pdbx_description
1 polymer ?
#
loop_
_entity_poly.entity_id
_entity_poly.type
_entity_poly.pdbx_seq_one_letter_code
_entity_poly.pdbx_strand_id
1 'polypeptide(L)'
;MLSCDICGETVTSEPDMKAHLIVHLENEIVCPFCKLSGVSYDEMCFHIETAHFEQNTLERNFERINTVQFGTSDNKKDNTLQCGMEVNSSILSGCASNHPKNSSQCLTKDSTLKHETFYSENLTESRKFLKSREKQSGLTEVKGSIYETTYGPPECPFCGKIEEHSEDMETHVKTTHANLLDIPLEDCDQPLYDCPMCGLICTNYHILQEHVDLHLEENSFCQGMDRVQCSGDLQLAHQLQQEEDRKRRSEESRQEIEEFQKLQRQYGLDNSGGYKQQQLRNMEIEVNRGRMPPSEFHRRKADMMESLAIGIDDGKTKTSGIIEALHRYYQNAATDVRQVWLSSVVDHFHSSLGDKGWGCGYRNFQMLLSSLLQNDAYDDCLKGMSVPCIPKIQSMIEDAWKEGFDPQGASQLNNRLQGTKAWIGACEVYILLTSLRVKCHIVDFHKSTGPLGTHPRLFEWILNYYSSEGEGSPKVVCTSKPPIYLQHQGHSRTVIGIEEKKNRTLCLLILDPGCPSREMQKLLKQDVEASSLKQLRKSMGNLKHKQYQIVAVEGALSPEEKVARRQDSQVFTAEKIP
;
A
#
# COMPACT_ATOMS: atom_id res chain seq x y z
N MET A 1 -12.55 -5.33 -37.71
CA MET A 1 -13.28 -5.92 -36.57
C MET A 1 -12.88 -5.17 -35.33
N LEU A 2 -13.84 -4.80 -34.49
CA LEU A 2 -13.63 -4.14 -33.20
C LEU A 2 -14.04 -5.13 -32.11
N SER A 3 -13.23 -5.29 -31.05
CA SER A 3 -13.61 -6.08 -29.86
C SER A 3 -14.27 -5.18 -28.84
N CYS A 4 -15.43 -5.56 -28.31
CA CYS A 4 -16.09 -4.82 -27.24
C CYS A 4 -15.36 -5.09 -25.91
N ASP A 5 -14.69 -4.08 -25.36
CA ASP A 5 -13.93 -4.19 -24.09
C ASP A 5 -14.81 -4.39 -22.84
N ILE A 6 -16.14 -4.57 -23.01
CA ILE A 6 -17.10 -4.91 -21.95
C ILE A 6 -17.34 -6.42 -21.85
N CYS A 7 -17.36 -7.14 -22.97
CA CYS A 7 -17.72 -8.57 -23.04
C CYS A 7 -16.86 -9.45 -23.96
N GLY A 8 -15.97 -8.86 -24.77
CA GLY A 8 -15.09 -9.58 -25.69
C GLY A 8 -15.69 -9.94 -27.06
N GLU A 9 -16.97 -9.66 -27.33
CA GLU A 9 -17.56 -9.90 -28.65
C GLU A 9 -16.89 -9.04 -29.74
N THR A 10 -16.80 -9.57 -30.96
CA THR A 10 -16.17 -8.89 -32.10
C THR A 10 -17.21 -8.49 -33.15
N VAL A 11 -17.22 -7.21 -33.50
CA VAL A 11 -18.16 -6.60 -34.45
C VAL A 11 -17.43 -6.07 -35.69
N THR A 12 -18.15 -5.90 -36.80
CA THR A 12 -17.57 -5.58 -38.11
C THR A 12 -17.15 -4.11 -38.26
N SER A 13 -17.94 -3.15 -37.76
CA SER A 13 -17.75 -1.71 -37.91
C SER A 13 -18.09 -0.90 -36.63
N GLU A 14 -17.80 0.40 -36.62
CA GLU A 14 -18.19 1.29 -35.50
C GLU A 14 -19.72 1.41 -35.35
N PRO A 15 -20.55 1.58 -36.40
CA PRO A 15 -22.00 1.48 -36.28
C PRO A 15 -22.49 0.17 -35.64
N ASP A 16 -21.85 -0.97 -35.98
CA ASP A 16 -22.19 -2.27 -35.37
C ASP A 16 -21.85 -2.30 -33.87
N MET A 17 -20.75 -1.63 -33.46
CA MET A 17 -20.43 -1.46 -32.03
C MET A 17 -21.49 -0.62 -31.32
N LYS A 18 -22.00 0.45 -31.94
CA LYS A 18 -23.07 1.27 -31.36
C LYS A 18 -24.39 0.51 -31.26
N ALA A 19 -24.71 -0.35 -32.22
CA ALA A 19 -25.86 -1.26 -32.13
C ALA A 19 -25.68 -2.32 -31.02
N HIS A 20 -24.50 -2.96 -30.94
CA HIS A 20 -24.18 -3.91 -29.87
C HIS A 20 -24.20 -3.26 -28.47
N LEU A 21 -23.77 -2.00 -28.35
CA LEU A 21 -23.80 -1.23 -27.11
C LEU A 21 -25.20 -1.02 -26.53
N ILE A 22 -26.24 -0.93 -27.37
CA ILE A 22 -27.64 -0.79 -26.91
C ILE A 22 -28.01 -1.97 -25.99
N VAL A 23 -27.56 -3.18 -26.29
CA VAL A 23 -27.76 -4.39 -25.46
C VAL A 23 -27.14 -4.23 -24.06
N HIS A 24 -26.03 -3.51 -23.93
CA HIS A 24 -25.38 -3.21 -22.64
C HIS A 24 -26.01 -2.03 -21.89
N LEU A 25 -26.87 -1.23 -22.55
CA LEU A 25 -27.62 -0.15 -21.92
C LEU A 25 -29.00 -0.62 -21.46
N GLU A 26 -29.79 -1.26 -22.34
CA GLU A 26 -31.19 -1.64 -22.07
C GLU A 26 -31.31 -2.60 -20.88
N ASN A 27 -30.43 -3.60 -20.80
CA ASN A 27 -30.35 -4.55 -19.68
C ASN A 27 -29.90 -3.92 -18.35
N GLU A 28 -29.48 -2.65 -18.37
CA GLU A 28 -28.88 -1.91 -17.25
C GLU A 28 -29.60 -0.57 -16.96
N ILE A 29 -30.74 -0.32 -17.59
CA ILE A 29 -31.62 0.84 -17.35
C ILE A 29 -32.87 0.34 -16.60
N VAL A 30 -33.08 0.87 -15.39
CA VAL A 30 -34.23 0.57 -14.50
C VAL A 30 -34.76 1.89 -13.96
N CYS A 31 -36.09 2.06 -13.93
CA CYS A 31 -36.73 3.24 -13.35
C CYS A 31 -36.51 3.28 -11.83
N PRO A 32 -36.00 4.38 -11.24
CA PRO A 32 -35.78 4.46 -9.79
C PRO A 32 -37.08 4.51 -8.96
N PHE A 33 -38.22 4.78 -9.62
CA PHE A 33 -39.53 4.95 -8.96
C PHE A 33 -40.50 3.77 -9.17
N CYS A 34 -40.17 2.79 -10.02
CA CYS A 34 -41.01 1.61 -10.26
C CYS A 34 -40.17 0.36 -10.63
N LYS A 35 -40.74 -0.58 -11.39
CA LYS A 35 -40.08 -1.81 -11.86
C LYS A 35 -39.87 -1.87 -13.38
N LEU A 36 -40.01 -0.75 -14.09
CA LEU A 36 -39.75 -0.70 -15.53
C LEU A 36 -38.24 -0.83 -15.78
N SER A 37 -37.85 -1.72 -16.69
CA SER A 37 -36.48 -1.92 -17.18
C SER A 37 -36.51 -2.48 -18.61
N GLY A 38 -35.38 -2.46 -19.31
CA GLY A 38 -35.33 -2.96 -20.70
C GLY A 38 -35.97 -2.02 -21.73
N VAL A 39 -35.85 -0.71 -21.51
CA VAL A 39 -36.30 0.35 -22.43
C VAL A 39 -35.15 1.33 -22.69
N SER A 40 -35.23 2.10 -23.78
CA SER A 40 -34.20 3.07 -24.14
C SER A 40 -34.13 4.25 -23.16
N TYR A 41 -33.06 5.06 -23.25
CA TYR A 41 -32.88 6.24 -22.41
C TYR A 41 -34.03 7.27 -22.60
N ASP A 42 -34.42 7.55 -23.85
CA ASP A 42 -35.45 8.55 -24.14
C ASP A 42 -36.84 8.07 -23.67
N GLU A 43 -37.15 6.78 -23.83
CA GLU A 43 -38.36 6.17 -23.28
C GLU A 43 -38.37 6.16 -21.74
N MET A 44 -37.21 5.92 -21.09
CA MET A 44 -37.09 6.00 -19.64
C MET A 44 -37.27 7.44 -19.12
N CYS A 45 -36.70 8.44 -19.80
CA CYS A 45 -36.94 9.85 -19.47
C CYS A 45 -38.41 10.21 -19.65
N PHE A 46 -39.03 9.87 -20.78
CA PHE A 46 -40.46 10.10 -21.02
C PHE A 46 -41.34 9.38 -19.98
N HIS A 47 -41.00 8.15 -19.61
CA HIS A 47 -41.68 7.39 -18.55
C HIS A 47 -41.58 8.10 -17.19
N ILE A 48 -40.40 8.57 -16.78
CA ILE A 48 -40.22 9.30 -15.51
C ILE A 48 -40.99 10.63 -15.53
N GLU A 49 -40.99 11.35 -16.66
CA GLU A 49 -41.69 12.63 -16.80
C GLU A 49 -43.22 12.47 -16.87
N THR A 50 -43.75 11.34 -17.34
CA THR A 50 -45.20 11.10 -17.48
C THR A 50 -45.82 10.28 -16.34
N ALA A 51 -45.17 9.20 -15.90
CA ALA A 51 -45.70 8.29 -14.88
C ALA A 51 -45.32 8.69 -13.45
N HIS A 52 -44.23 9.45 -13.27
CA HIS A 52 -43.69 9.84 -11.96
C HIS A 52 -43.67 11.37 -11.74
N PHE A 53 -44.45 12.12 -12.53
CA PHE A 53 -44.52 13.58 -12.52
C PHE A 53 -44.67 14.19 -11.12
N GLU A 54 -45.65 13.73 -10.33
CA GLU A 54 -45.91 14.28 -8.99
C GLU A 54 -44.74 14.05 -8.02
N GLN A 55 -44.13 12.85 -8.05
CA GLN A 55 -42.98 12.50 -7.22
C GLN A 55 -41.75 13.35 -7.60
N ASN A 56 -41.51 13.53 -8.90
CA ASN A 56 -40.47 14.39 -9.45
C ASN A 56 -40.67 15.88 -9.06
N THR A 57 -41.92 16.35 -8.97
CA THR A 57 -42.20 17.70 -8.45
C THR A 57 -42.05 17.84 -6.92
N LEU A 58 -42.19 16.76 -6.14
CA LEU A 58 -42.03 16.82 -4.68
C LEU A 58 -40.56 17.01 -4.29
N GLU A 59 -39.62 16.28 -4.91
CA GLU A 59 -38.17 16.48 -4.70
C GLU A 59 -37.77 17.93 -5.05
N ARG A 60 -38.22 18.41 -6.22
CA ARG A 60 -37.97 19.76 -6.75
C ARG A 60 -38.57 20.89 -5.88
N ASN A 61 -39.57 20.60 -5.05
CA ASN A 61 -40.12 21.54 -4.07
C ASN A 61 -39.35 21.51 -2.73
N PHE A 62 -38.81 20.35 -2.31
CA PHE A 62 -37.94 20.25 -1.14
C PHE A 62 -36.63 21.04 -1.29
N GLU A 63 -36.05 21.08 -2.49
CA GLU A 63 -34.87 21.92 -2.80
C GLU A 63 -35.13 23.42 -2.52
N ARG A 64 -36.36 23.88 -2.79
CA ARG A 64 -36.76 25.28 -2.73
C ARG A 64 -37.03 25.77 -1.30
N ILE A 65 -37.33 24.87 -0.37
CA ILE A 65 -37.58 25.18 1.04
C ILE A 65 -36.24 25.30 1.81
N ASN A 66 -35.27 24.42 1.49
CA ASN A 66 -33.97 24.39 2.17
C ASN A 66 -33.01 25.55 1.80
N THR A 67 -33.35 26.37 0.80
CA THR A 67 -32.52 27.51 0.35
C THR A 67 -32.88 28.86 0.99
N VAL A 68 -33.91 28.93 1.86
CA VAL A 68 -34.45 30.21 2.37
C VAL A 68 -34.35 30.34 3.90
N GLN A 69 -33.21 29.95 4.50
CA GLN A 69 -32.87 30.26 5.90
C GLN A 69 -31.38 30.64 6.11
N PHE A 70 -30.85 31.58 5.33
CA PHE A 70 -29.78 32.49 5.80
C PHE A 70 -29.72 33.74 4.91
N GLY A 71 -30.35 34.83 5.37
CA GLY A 71 -30.34 36.13 4.69
C GLY A 71 -30.76 37.24 5.65
N THR A 72 -29.88 38.20 5.88
CA THR A 72 -30.14 39.34 6.78
C THR A 72 -31.17 40.31 6.18
N SER A 73 -32.12 40.73 7.02
CA SER A 73 -33.14 41.73 6.65
C SER A 73 -32.53 43.13 6.54
N ASP A 74 -32.91 43.87 5.51
CA ASP A 74 -32.75 45.32 5.43
C ASP A 74 -34.01 45.99 4.86
N ASN A 75 -34.22 47.27 5.17
CA ASN A 75 -35.56 47.86 5.26
C ASN A 75 -36.06 48.48 3.94
N LYS A 76 -37.32 48.16 3.55
CA LYS A 76 -38.34 49.19 3.25
C LYS A 76 -39.78 48.67 3.06
N LYS A 77 -40.70 49.64 3.13
CA LYS A 77 -42.16 49.59 2.93
C LYS A 77 -42.53 49.31 1.44
N ASP A 78 -43.78 49.10 0.99
CA ASP A 78 -45.09 49.64 1.42
C ASP A 78 -46.31 48.76 1.02
N ASN A 79 -47.41 48.89 1.80
CA ASN A 79 -48.84 48.89 1.43
C ASN A 79 -49.58 47.74 0.66
N THR A 80 -50.47 47.04 1.41
CA THR A 80 -51.96 47.13 1.26
C THR A 80 -52.79 46.11 0.43
N LEU A 81 -54.01 45.80 0.95
CA LEU A 81 -55.15 45.00 0.41
C LEU A 81 -54.92 43.47 0.24
N GLN A 82 -55.31 42.55 1.13
CA GLN A 82 -56.59 42.25 1.83
C GLN A 82 -57.68 41.54 0.99
N CYS A 83 -57.74 40.20 1.07
CA CYS A 83 -58.93 39.32 1.17
C CYS A 83 -58.44 37.85 1.27
N GLY A 84 -59.02 36.89 2.00
CA GLY A 84 -60.10 36.93 2.99
C GLY A 84 -60.68 35.51 3.24
N MET A 85 -61.37 35.33 4.37
CA MET A 85 -62.06 34.10 4.85
C MET A 85 -61.20 33.03 5.57
N GLU A 86 -61.55 32.82 6.85
CA GLU A 86 -61.15 31.70 7.70
C GLU A 86 -62.21 30.58 7.63
N VAL A 87 -61.80 29.33 7.88
CA VAL A 87 -62.68 28.34 8.55
C VAL A 87 -61.83 27.54 9.54
N ASN A 88 -62.11 27.68 10.84
CA ASN A 88 -61.58 26.80 11.88
C ASN A 88 -62.55 25.66 12.18
N SER A 89 -62.03 24.45 12.38
CA SER A 89 -62.72 23.40 13.14
C SER A 89 -61.72 22.41 13.76
N SER A 90 -61.48 22.57 15.06
CA SER A 90 -60.77 21.61 15.91
C SER A 90 -61.69 20.46 16.31
N ILE A 91 -61.16 19.31 16.78
CA ILE A 91 -61.49 18.67 18.09
C ILE A 91 -60.93 17.22 18.30
N LEU A 92 -60.29 17.04 19.47
CA LEU A 92 -60.09 15.84 20.33
C LEU A 92 -59.25 14.58 19.99
N SER A 93 -58.62 14.12 21.09
CA SER A 93 -58.25 12.74 21.50
C SER A 93 -56.86 12.21 21.10
N GLY A 94 -56.09 11.54 21.99
CA GLY A 94 -56.29 11.30 23.43
C GLY A 94 -55.44 10.13 23.98
N CYS A 95 -54.97 10.22 25.24
CA CYS A 95 -54.06 9.28 25.96
C CYS A 95 -52.63 9.18 25.37
N ALA A 96 -51.50 9.33 26.07
CA ALA A 96 -51.07 9.14 27.48
C ALA A 96 -50.83 7.66 27.87
N SER A 97 -49.74 7.25 28.58
CA SER A 97 -48.69 8.03 29.28
C SER A 97 -47.40 7.20 29.57
N ASN A 98 -46.35 7.88 30.08
CA ASN A 98 -45.30 7.42 31.03
C ASN A 98 -43.82 7.34 30.56
N HIS A 99 -43.07 8.41 30.83
CA HIS A 99 -41.64 8.38 31.21
C HIS A 99 -41.50 8.12 32.74
N PRO A 100 -40.30 7.73 33.24
CA PRO A 100 -39.38 8.73 33.85
C PRO A 100 -38.02 8.83 33.09
N LYS A 101 -37.48 10.03 32.79
CA LYS A 101 -36.70 10.98 33.64
C LYS A 101 -35.29 10.47 33.99
N ASN A 102 -34.23 11.01 33.39
CA ASN A 102 -33.40 12.18 33.83
C ASN A 102 -32.33 11.77 34.88
N SER A 103 -31.14 12.40 35.02
CA SER A 103 -30.70 13.76 34.64
C SER A 103 -29.22 13.85 34.22
N SER A 104 -28.98 14.78 33.30
CA SER A 104 -27.74 15.54 33.03
C SER A 104 -26.80 15.84 34.21
N GLN A 105 -25.49 15.94 33.90
CA GLN A 105 -24.70 17.18 34.12
C GLN A 105 -23.36 17.21 33.32
N CYS A 106 -22.79 18.42 33.18
CA CYS A 106 -21.51 18.72 32.55
C CYS A 106 -20.95 20.01 33.19
N LEU A 107 -19.64 20.11 33.49
CA LEU A 107 -18.86 21.36 33.63
C LEU A 107 -17.36 21.13 33.97
N THR A 108 -16.49 21.48 33.02
CA THR A 108 -15.17 22.17 33.12
C THR A 108 -14.20 22.06 34.33
N LYS A 109 -12.93 21.76 33.98
CA LYS A 109 -11.64 22.49 34.28
C LYS A 109 -10.67 22.09 35.41
N ASP A 110 -9.39 21.99 35.00
CA ASP A 110 -8.10 22.39 35.62
C ASP A 110 -7.76 21.92 37.07
N SER A 111 -6.58 21.35 37.39
CA SER A 111 -5.24 21.84 37.00
C SER A 111 -4.06 20.89 37.33
N THR A 112 -3.01 20.95 36.50
CA THR A 112 -1.55 20.72 36.74
C THR A 112 -1.00 19.66 37.72
N LEU A 113 -0.07 18.82 37.22
CA LEU A 113 1.30 18.74 37.78
C LEU A 113 2.38 18.21 36.78
N LYS A 114 3.16 19.18 36.27
CA LYS A 114 4.56 19.17 35.78
C LYS A 114 5.25 17.87 35.27
N HIS A 115 5.91 18.00 34.11
CA HIS A 115 7.10 17.23 33.73
C HIS A 115 8.06 18.14 32.91
N GLU A 116 9.36 18.10 33.17
CA GLU A 116 10.38 18.91 32.48
C GLU A 116 11.59 18.05 32.03
N THR A 117 11.94 18.14 30.74
CA THR A 117 13.27 18.41 30.11
C THR A 117 14.57 17.73 30.63
N PHE A 118 15.61 17.38 29.84
CA PHE A 118 15.86 17.26 28.37
C PHE A 118 17.28 16.65 28.12
N TYR A 119 17.50 15.94 26.98
CA TYR A 119 18.79 15.49 26.36
C TYR A 119 19.73 14.57 27.22
N SER A 120 20.43 13.51 26.73
CA SER A 120 21.22 13.18 25.51
C SER A 120 22.67 13.73 25.54
N GLU A 121 23.73 13.07 25.08
CA GLU A 121 23.96 11.78 24.36
C GLU A 121 24.86 10.81 25.19
N ASN A 122 25.62 9.77 24.77
CA ASN A 122 25.91 8.98 23.53
C ASN A 122 26.37 7.53 24.00
N LEU A 123 27.28 6.67 23.47
CA LEU A 123 28.20 6.55 22.29
C LEU A 123 28.62 5.06 22.08
N THR A 124 28.65 4.54 20.83
CA THR A 124 29.29 3.26 20.36
C THR A 124 28.80 1.93 20.97
N GLU A 125 28.96 0.73 20.35
CA GLU A 125 29.86 0.27 19.27
C GLU A 125 29.18 -0.68 18.23
N SER A 126 29.90 -1.15 17.19
CA SER A 126 29.35 -1.86 16.01
C SER A 126 29.77 -3.34 15.88
N ARG A 127 28.90 -4.19 15.30
CA ARG A 127 29.20 -5.59 14.92
C ARG A 127 29.48 -5.76 13.42
N LYS A 128 30.43 -6.63 13.04
CA LYS A 128 30.63 -7.13 11.66
C LYS A 128 31.03 -8.62 11.59
N PHE A 129 30.30 -9.37 10.77
CA PHE A 129 30.71 -10.49 9.88
C PHE A 129 32.12 -11.16 10.00
N LEU A 130 32.18 -12.52 10.08
CA LEU A 130 32.54 -13.46 8.97
C LEU A 130 32.74 -14.95 9.40
N LYS A 131 32.39 -15.89 8.50
CA LYS A 131 32.93 -17.27 8.16
C LYS A 131 33.81 -18.03 9.19
N SER A 132 33.85 -19.37 9.28
CA SER A 132 33.28 -20.55 8.55
C SER A 132 33.47 -21.82 9.45
N ARG A 133 33.51 -23.13 9.09
CA ARG A 133 33.63 -23.94 7.84
C ARG A 133 33.09 -25.39 8.05
N GLU A 134 32.99 -26.20 6.99
CA GLU A 134 32.58 -27.63 7.00
C GLU A 134 33.60 -28.62 7.62
N LYS A 135 33.12 -29.85 7.91
CA LYS A 135 33.87 -31.12 7.87
C LYS A 135 33.04 -32.20 7.16
N GLN A 136 33.71 -33.13 6.47
CA GLN A 136 33.10 -34.25 5.72
C GLN A 136 33.55 -35.61 6.27
N SER A 137 32.75 -36.66 5.98
CA SER A 137 33.11 -38.10 5.76
C SER A 137 34.08 -38.85 6.69
N GLY A 138 33.87 -40.12 7.05
CA GLY A 138 32.75 -41.04 6.75
C GLY A 138 33.19 -42.52 6.65
N LEU A 139 32.23 -43.46 6.80
CA LEU A 139 32.39 -44.95 6.69
C LEU A 139 33.27 -45.60 7.79
N THR A 140 33.16 -46.91 8.12
CA THR A 140 32.63 -48.08 7.37
C THR A 140 31.86 -49.06 8.30
N GLU A 141 31.37 -50.18 7.76
CA GLU A 141 30.49 -51.20 8.38
C GLU A 141 31.20 -52.20 9.34
N VAL A 142 30.44 -52.95 10.17
CA VAL A 142 30.46 -54.43 10.33
C VAL A 142 29.36 -54.89 11.35
N LYS A 143 29.10 -56.21 11.47
CA LYS A 143 27.89 -56.84 12.05
C LYS A 143 28.08 -57.44 13.47
N GLY A 144 26.97 -57.53 14.22
CA GLY A 144 26.72 -58.51 15.30
C GLY A 144 27.03 -58.04 16.75
N SER A 145 26.77 -58.83 17.81
CA SER A 145 25.81 -59.94 17.99
C SER A 145 25.84 -60.50 19.45
N ILE A 146 24.92 -60.04 20.31
CA ILE A 146 24.54 -60.66 21.62
C ILE A 146 25.62 -60.58 22.74
N TYR A 147 25.17 -60.51 24.01
CA TYR A 147 25.82 -60.73 25.34
C TYR A 147 27.31 -60.43 25.62
N GLU A 148 27.61 -59.76 26.75
CA GLU A 148 28.18 -60.37 27.99
C GLU A 148 28.50 -59.24 29.03
N THR A 149 28.83 -59.59 30.28
CA THR A 149 28.99 -58.66 31.42
C THR A 149 30.39 -58.75 32.02
N THR A 150 31.04 -57.62 32.36
CA THR A 150 32.25 -57.62 33.22
C THR A 150 32.40 -56.30 33.99
N TYR A 151 32.73 -56.39 35.29
CA TYR A 151 33.11 -55.27 36.16
C TYR A 151 34.64 -55.20 36.29
N GLY A 152 35.20 -54.02 36.62
CA GLY A 152 36.61 -53.87 37.02
C GLY A 152 36.83 -54.10 38.52
N PRO A 153 38.07 -54.41 38.97
CA PRO A 153 38.40 -54.67 40.37
C PRO A 153 38.42 -53.39 41.25
N PRO A 154 38.19 -53.50 42.58
CA PRO A 154 38.06 -52.37 43.50
C PRO A 154 39.41 -51.87 44.11
N GLU A 155 39.40 -50.63 44.58
CA GLU A 155 40.52 -49.99 45.32
C GLU A 155 40.24 -49.84 46.82
N CYS A 156 41.29 -49.81 47.65
CA CYS A 156 41.22 -49.52 49.07
C CYS A 156 40.96 -48.03 49.32
N PRO A 157 39.82 -47.62 49.94
CA PRO A 157 39.47 -46.21 50.12
C PRO A 157 40.38 -45.46 51.12
N PHE A 158 41.17 -46.17 51.92
CA PHE A 158 42.06 -45.58 52.92
C PHE A 158 43.49 -45.32 52.43
N CYS A 159 43.93 -45.96 51.33
CA CYS A 159 45.30 -45.79 50.82
C CYS A 159 45.48 -45.91 49.29
N GLY A 160 44.44 -46.18 48.51
CA GLY A 160 44.51 -46.22 47.04
C GLY A 160 45.25 -47.43 46.45
N LYS A 161 45.34 -48.54 47.19
CA LYS A 161 45.82 -49.83 46.64
C LYS A 161 44.73 -50.54 45.84
N ILE A 162 45.05 -50.96 44.62
CA ILE A 162 44.33 -52.01 43.90
C ILE A 162 44.90 -53.36 44.37
N GLU A 163 44.04 -54.31 44.74
CA GLU A 163 44.37 -55.73 44.91
C GLU A 163 43.50 -56.54 43.93
N GLU A 164 44.01 -57.62 43.34
CA GLU A 164 43.31 -58.28 42.23
C GLU A 164 42.06 -59.08 42.65
N HIS A 165 41.89 -59.40 43.94
CA HIS A 165 40.76 -60.18 44.48
C HIS A 165 40.13 -59.51 45.71
N SER A 166 38.82 -59.68 45.88
CA SER A 166 38.03 -58.93 46.87
C SER A 166 38.28 -59.34 48.33
N GLU A 167 38.74 -60.57 48.59
CA GLU A 167 38.90 -61.10 49.95
C GLU A 167 40.24 -60.66 50.58
N ASP A 168 41.24 -60.34 49.75
CA ASP A 168 42.50 -59.71 50.16
C ASP A 168 42.30 -58.24 50.57
N MET A 169 41.29 -57.56 50.04
CA MET A 169 40.95 -56.18 50.39
C MET A 169 40.48 -56.06 51.85
N GLU A 170 39.60 -56.97 52.31
CA GLU A 170 39.05 -56.93 53.67
C GLU A 170 40.11 -57.29 54.72
N THR A 171 41.01 -58.23 54.40
CA THR A 171 42.17 -58.55 55.25
C THR A 171 43.23 -57.45 55.24
N HIS A 172 43.47 -56.78 54.10
CA HIS A 172 44.32 -55.59 54.02
C HIS A 172 43.81 -54.48 54.95
N VAL A 173 42.52 -54.15 54.93
CA VAL A 173 41.94 -53.13 55.81
C VAL A 173 42.05 -53.55 57.28
N LYS A 174 41.64 -54.78 57.62
CA LYS A 174 41.66 -55.31 59.00
C LYS A 174 43.05 -55.48 59.61
N THR A 175 44.12 -55.48 58.80
CA THR A 175 45.51 -55.58 59.29
C THR A 175 46.28 -54.26 59.22
N THR A 176 46.07 -53.46 58.18
CA THR A 176 46.83 -52.22 57.93
C THR A 176 46.23 -51.01 58.67
N HIS A 177 44.90 -51.02 58.86
CA HIS A 177 44.16 -49.93 59.52
C HIS A 177 43.58 -50.33 60.89
N ALA A 178 44.03 -51.46 61.46
CA ALA A 178 43.56 -52.02 62.74
C ALA A 178 43.56 -51.01 63.90
N ASN A 179 44.56 -50.11 63.95
CA ASN A 179 44.70 -49.10 65.01
C ASN A 179 43.63 -47.99 64.99
N LEU A 180 42.64 -48.05 64.09
CA LEU A 180 41.48 -47.16 64.03
C LEU A 180 40.17 -47.80 64.54
N LEU A 181 40.22 -49.04 65.04
CA LEU A 181 39.03 -49.87 65.29
C LEU A 181 38.91 -50.43 66.71
N ASP A 182 39.67 -49.93 67.70
CA ASP A 182 39.71 -50.54 69.04
C ASP A 182 39.99 -49.55 70.20
N ILE A 183 39.71 -50.03 71.44
CA ILE A 183 39.90 -49.39 72.77
C ILE A 183 39.03 -48.10 73.08
N PRO A 184 38.80 -47.69 74.36
CA PRO A 184 37.48 -47.92 74.98
C PRO A 184 36.84 -46.69 75.68
N LEU A 185 35.77 -46.95 76.44
CA LEU A 185 35.07 -46.01 77.34
C LEU A 185 35.96 -45.38 78.43
N GLU A 186 35.96 -44.04 78.51
CA GLU A 186 35.60 -43.26 79.72
C GLU A 186 35.35 -41.77 79.34
N ASP A 187 34.76 -40.97 80.24
CA ASP A 187 34.12 -39.68 79.94
C ASP A 187 35.06 -38.53 79.51
N CYS A 188 34.64 -37.72 78.52
CA CYS A 188 34.16 -36.33 78.73
C CYS A 188 33.69 -35.67 77.40
N ASP A 189 32.59 -34.91 77.45
CA ASP A 189 32.14 -33.91 76.46
C ASP A 189 32.22 -34.29 74.95
N GLN A 190 31.48 -35.33 74.52
CA GLN A 190 31.02 -35.35 73.12
C GLN A 190 30.02 -34.19 72.90
N PRO A 191 30.19 -33.34 71.86
CA PRO A 191 29.13 -32.45 71.43
C PRO A 191 27.95 -33.28 70.92
N LEU A 192 26.78 -33.07 71.51
CA LEU A 192 25.51 -33.62 71.03
C LEU A 192 25.05 -32.81 69.82
N TYR A 193 24.61 -33.49 68.77
CA TYR A 193 24.23 -32.89 67.49
C TYR A 193 22.73 -33.07 67.22
N ASP A 194 21.97 -31.99 67.23
CA ASP A 194 20.53 -32.01 67.02
C ASP A 194 20.16 -32.11 65.54
N CYS A 195 19.27 -33.04 65.18
CA CYS A 195 18.76 -33.15 63.82
C CYS A 195 17.77 -32.01 63.49
N PRO A 196 18.06 -31.12 62.53
CA PRO A 196 17.23 -29.95 62.25
C PRO A 196 15.87 -30.28 61.62
N MET A 197 15.68 -31.52 61.15
CA MET A 197 14.45 -31.98 60.49
C MET A 197 13.42 -32.57 61.48
N CYS A 198 13.87 -33.15 62.60
CA CYS A 198 13.00 -33.91 63.52
C CYS A 198 13.30 -33.72 65.02
N GLY A 199 14.42 -33.08 65.38
CA GLY A 199 14.84 -32.87 66.77
C GLY A 199 15.52 -34.08 67.44
N LEU A 200 15.88 -35.12 66.69
CA LEU A 200 16.63 -36.26 67.25
C LEU A 200 18.07 -35.84 67.62
N ILE A 201 18.44 -36.07 68.87
CA ILE A 201 19.78 -35.75 69.39
C ILE A 201 20.74 -36.91 69.09
N CYS A 202 21.79 -36.65 68.33
CA CYS A 202 22.76 -37.65 67.88
C CYS A 202 24.09 -37.52 68.64
N THR A 203 24.74 -38.63 68.96
CA THR A 203 25.99 -38.70 69.75
C THR A 203 27.27 -38.43 68.96
N ASN A 204 27.18 -38.36 67.63
CA ASN A 204 28.31 -38.08 66.73
C ASN A 204 27.78 -37.43 65.44
N TYR A 205 28.57 -36.53 64.85
CA TYR A 205 28.29 -35.91 63.56
C TYR A 205 28.01 -36.94 62.45
N HIS A 206 28.74 -38.06 62.40
CA HIS A 206 28.51 -39.09 61.38
C HIS A 206 27.14 -39.77 61.50
N ILE A 207 26.66 -40.00 62.74
CA ILE A 207 25.33 -40.57 62.98
C ILE A 207 24.24 -39.53 62.65
N LEU A 208 24.48 -38.25 62.96
CA LEU A 208 23.59 -37.18 62.49
C LEU A 208 23.57 -37.14 60.96
N GLN A 209 24.72 -37.29 60.29
CA GLN A 209 24.80 -37.22 58.84
C GLN A 209 24.02 -38.37 58.20
N GLU A 210 24.26 -39.63 58.59
CA GLU A 210 23.50 -40.78 58.11
C GLU A 210 21.99 -40.63 58.40
N HIS A 211 21.61 -40.06 59.54
CA HIS A 211 20.21 -39.82 59.88
C HIS A 211 19.55 -38.69 59.07
N VAL A 212 20.28 -37.61 58.78
CA VAL A 212 19.82 -36.53 57.89
C VAL A 212 19.77 -37.01 56.43
N ASP A 213 20.76 -37.79 56.00
CA ASP A 213 20.80 -38.40 54.67
C ASP A 213 19.62 -39.40 54.52
N LEU A 214 19.29 -40.19 55.55
CA LEU A 214 18.06 -41.00 55.58
C LEU A 214 16.78 -40.16 55.47
N HIS A 215 16.69 -38.99 56.11
CA HIS A 215 15.56 -38.08 55.91
C HIS A 215 15.54 -37.45 54.50
N LEU A 216 16.70 -37.25 53.85
CA LEU A 216 16.78 -36.81 52.46
C LEU A 216 16.41 -37.94 51.48
N GLU A 217 16.74 -39.19 51.81
CA GLU A 217 16.35 -40.39 51.05
C GLU A 217 14.86 -40.74 51.22
N GLU A 218 14.29 -40.64 52.43
CA GLU A 218 12.84 -40.73 52.64
C GLU A 218 12.09 -39.63 51.88
N ASN A 219 12.57 -38.39 51.92
CA ASN A 219 12.02 -37.32 51.09
C ASN A 219 12.20 -37.60 49.59
N SER A 220 13.27 -38.27 49.17
CA SER A 220 13.48 -38.69 47.78
C SER A 220 12.53 -39.84 47.37
N PHE A 221 12.18 -40.73 48.29
CA PHE A 221 11.16 -41.77 48.08
C PHE A 221 9.74 -41.19 48.03
N CYS A 222 9.43 -40.22 48.90
CA CYS A 222 8.19 -39.44 48.82
C CYS A 222 8.11 -38.61 47.53
N GLN A 223 9.21 -38.00 47.06
CA GLN A 223 9.32 -37.41 45.73
C GLN A 223 9.11 -38.43 44.60
N GLY A 224 9.42 -39.71 44.84
CA GLY A 224 9.06 -40.82 43.97
C GLY A 224 7.54 -41.01 43.80
N MET A 225 6.75 -40.71 44.82
CA MET A 225 5.27 -40.69 44.77
C MET A 225 4.73 -39.37 44.20
N ASP A 226 5.34 -38.23 44.54
CA ASP A 226 5.01 -36.90 43.97
C ASP A 226 5.33 -36.76 42.47
N ARG A 227 5.95 -37.77 41.83
CA ARG A 227 6.06 -37.84 40.36
C ARG A 227 4.70 -37.71 39.65
N VAL A 228 3.61 -38.13 40.29
CA VAL A 228 2.24 -37.94 39.76
C VAL A 228 1.82 -36.46 39.83
N GLN A 229 2.10 -35.79 40.95
CA GLN A 229 1.81 -34.38 41.18
C GLN A 229 2.60 -33.49 40.20
N CYS A 230 3.92 -33.71 40.12
CA CYS A 230 4.81 -32.99 39.21
C CYS A 230 4.50 -33.25 37.73
N SER A 231 4.03 -34.45 37.38
CA SER A 231 3.51 -34.73 36.03
C SER A 231 2.24 -33.92 35.73
N GLY A 232 1.38 -33.69 36.72
CA GLY A 232 0.19 -32.85 36.59
C GLY A 232 0.54 -31.37 36.37
N ASP A 233 1.44 -30.83 37.20
CA ASP A 233 1.87 -29.43 37.08
C ASP A 233 2.66 -29.15 35.80
N LEU A 234 3.52 -30.08 35.36
CA LEU A 234 4.21 -29.98 34.07
C LEU A 234 3.24 -30.07 32.89
N GLN A 235 2.22 -30.94 32.98
CA GLN A 235 1.17 -31.03 31.96
C GLN A 235 0.31 -29.75 31.92
N LEU A 236 -0.02 -29.17 33.06
CA LEU A 236 -0.73 -27.89 33.17
C LEU A 236 0.11 -26.73 32.62
N ALA A 237 1.40 -26.66 32.95
CA ALA A 237 2.31 -25.66 32.38
C ALA A 237 2.41 -25.78 30.85
N HIS A 238 2.49 -27.00 30.31
CA HIS A 238 2.44 -27.22 28.86
C HIS A 238 1.09 -26.84 28.25
N GLN A 239 -0.05 -27.08 28.91
CA GLN A 239 -1.37 -26.66 28.44
C GLN A 239 -1.52 -25.13 28.44
N LEU A 240 -1.06 -24.44 29.49
CA LEU A 240 -1.05 -22.99 29.57
C LEU A 240 -0.17 -22.37 28.48
N GLN A 241 1.06 -22.87 28.31
CA GLN A 241 1.96 -22.45 27.23
C GLN A 241 1.34 -22.66 25.85
N GLN A 242 0.73 -23.83 25.59
CA GLN A 242 0.05 -24.10 24.32
C GLN A 242 -1.14 -23.17 24.08
N GLU A 243 -1.89 -22.81 25.13
CA GLU A 243 -3.03 -21.90 25.05
C GLU A 243 -2.60 -20.45 24.85
N GLU A 244 -1.51 -20.01 25.48
CA GLU A 244 -0.90 -18.69 25.25
C GLU A 244 -0.32 -18.58 23.84
N ASP A 245 0.43 -19.59 23.37
CA ASP A 245 0.90 -19.65 21.99
C ASP A 245 -0.27 -19.74 20.99
N ARG A 246 -1.39 -20.41 21.34
CA ARG A 246 -2.61 -20.44 20.50
C ARG A 246 -3.27 -19.06 20.42
N LYS A 247 -3.41 -18.36 21.55
CA LYS A 247 -3.92 -16.98 21.61
C LYS A 247 -3.03 -16.01 20.84
N ARG A 248 -1.70 -16.07 21.05
CA ARG A 248 -0.74 -15.22 20.34
C ARG A 248 -0.82 -15.44 18.83
N ARG A 249 -0.75 -16.69 18.35
CA ARG A 249 -0.89 -17.01 16.90
C ARG A 249 -2.24 -16.61 16.31
N SER A 250 -3.32 -16.70 17.08
CA SER A 250 -4.64 -16.26 16.63
C SER A 250 -4.74 -14.74 16.49
N GLU A 251 -4.04 -13.98 17.33
CA GLU A 251 -3.99 -12.51 17.26
C GLU A 251 -2.99 -12.04 16.19
N GLU A 252 -1.81 -12.67 16.09
CA GLU A 252 -0.84 -12.49 14.99
C GLU A 252 -1.53 -12.69 13.63
N SER A 253 -2.26 -13.79 13.45
CA SER A 253 -3.00 -14.09 12.20
C SER A 253 -4.16 -13.11 11.95
N ARG A 254 -4.87 -12.65 12.99
CA ARG A 254 -5.91 -11.63 12.84
C ARG A 254 -5.32 -10.30 12.35
N GLN A 255 -4.19 -9.88 12.93
CA GLN A 255 -3.48 -8.67 12.51
C GLN A 255 -2.96 -8.80 11.07
N GLU A 256 -2.34 -9.94 10.71
CA GLU A 256 -1.90 -10.25 9.35
C GLU A 256 -3.03 -10.14 8.32
N ILE A 257 -4.17 -10.81 8.57
CA ILE A 257 -5.34 -10.79 7.68
C ILE A 257 -5.87 -9.36 7.50
N GLU A 258 -5.96 -8.60 8.59
CA GLU A 258 -6.39 -7.21 8.55
C GLU A 258 -5.44 -6.30 7.78
N GLU A 259 -4.14 -6.40 7.99
CA GLU A 259 -3.13 -5.59 7.28
C GLU A 259 -3.03 -5.97 5.81
N PHE A 260 -3.04 -7.27 5.49
CA PHE A 260 -3.03 -7.77 4.11
C PHE A 260 -4.25 -7.27 3.33
N GLN A 261 -5.46 -7.30 3.90
CA GLN A 261 -6.65 -6.73 3.26
C GLN A 261 -6.55 -5.21 3.06
N LYS A 262 -6.00 -4.47 4.04
CA LYS A 262 -5.78 -3.02 3.93
C LYS A 262 -4.80 -2.70 2.79
N LEU A 263 -3.70 -3.46 2.68
CA LEU A 263 -2.70 -3.32 1.63
C LEU A 263 -3.22 -3.71 0.25
N GLN A 264 -3.89 -4.86 0.11
CA GLN A 264 -4.52 -5.28 -1.16
C GLN A 264 -5.48 -4.20 -1.67
N ARG A 265 -6.31 -3.61 -0.79
CA ARG A 265 -7.21 -2.52 -1.17
C ARG A 265 -6.48 -1.25 -1.57
N GLN A 266 -5.42 -0.88 -0.84
CA GLN A 266 -4.61 0.30 -1.16
C GLN A 266 -3.98 0.21 -2.55
N TYR A 267 -3.36 -0.92 -2.88
CA TYR A 267 -2.73 -1.14 -4.18
C TYR A 267 -3.71 -1.56 -5.29
N GLY A 268 -5.01 -1.69 -5.00
CA GLY A 268 -6.07 -2.01 -5.96
C GLY A 268 -6.16 -3.47 -6.38
N LEU A 269 -5.55 -4.37 -5.59
CA LEU A 269 -5.43 -5.82 -5.81
C LEU A 269 -6.46 -6.65 -5.01
N ASP A 270 -7.38 -6.01 -4.26
CA ASP A 270 -8.46 -6.69 -3.52
C ASP A 270 -9.64 -7.18 -4.39
N ASN A 271 -9.51 -7.06 -5.72
CA ASN A 271 -10.54 -7.43 -6.71
C ASN A 271 -11.91 -6.74 -6.51
N SER A 272 -12.00 -5.62 -5.78
CA SER A 272 -13.27 -4.91 -5.46
C SER A 272 -13.95 -4.16 -6.62
N GLY A 273 -13.72 -4.59 -7.86
CA GLY A 273 -14.14 -3.91 -9.09
C GLY A 273 -13.17 -2.79 -9.51
N GLY A 274 -13.36 -2.25 -10.72
CA GLY A 274 -12.44 -1.29 -11.35
C GLY A 274 -13.10 0.04 -11.72
N TYR A 275 -12.68 0.60 -12.86
CA TYR A 275 -13.10 1.92 -13.35
C TYR A 275 -14.62 2.06 -13.49
N LYS A 276 -15.30 1.14 -14.22
CA LYS A 276 -16.77 1.19 -14.46
C LYS A 276 -17.52 1.23 -13.13
N GLN A 277 -17.21 0.30 -12.22
CA GLN A 277 -17.88 0.18 -10.93
C GLN A 277 -17.64 1.40 -10.03
N GLN A 278 -16.43 1.97 -10.04
CA GLN A 278 -16.13 3.17 -9.27
C GLN A 278 -16.77 4.43 -9.86
N GLN A 279 -16.79 4.59 -11.19
CA GLN A 279 -17.41 5.73 -11.87
C GLN A 279 -18.91 5.76 -11.59
N LEU A 280 -19.61 4.62 -11.74
CA LEU A 280 -21.04 4.49 -11.43
C LEU A 280 -21.33 4.81 -9.96
N ARG A 281 -20.68 4.11 -9.01
CA ARG A 281 -20.87 4.32 -7.57
C ARG A 281 -20.61 5.76 -7.13
N ASN A 282 -19.61 6.42 -7.69
CA ASN A 282 -19.31 7.81 -7.36
C ASN A 282 -20.31 8.79 -7.98
N MET A 283 -20.95 8.48 -9.11
CA MET A 283 -22.05 9.29 -9.64
C MET A 283 -23.35 9.04 -8.85
N GLU A 284 -23.67 7.80 -8.49
CA GLU A 284 -24.79 7.45 -7.57
C GLU A 284 -24.69 8.23 -6.26
N ILE A 285 -23.49 8.33 -5.68
CA ILE A 285 -23.23 9.10 -4.46
C ILE A 285 -23.53 10.61 -4.67
N GLU A 286 -23.26 11.18 -5.84
CA GLU A 286 -23.55 12.60 -6.10
C GLU A 286 -25.04 12.86 -6.44
N VAL A 287 -25.75 11.87 -7.01
CA VAL A 287 -27.23 11.88 -7.11
C VAL A 287 -27.86 11.86 -5.72
N ASN A 288 -27.45 10.91 -4.87
CA ASN A 288 -27.90 10.79 -3.47
C ASN A 288 -27.54 12.00 -2.57
N ARG A 289 -26.77 12.97 -3.10
CA ARG A 289 -26.39 14.22 -2.44
C ARG A 289 -27.08 15.45 -3.05
N GLY A 290 -27.98 15.30 -4.02
CA GLY A 290 -28.61 16.42 -4.71
C GLY A 290 -27.64 17.25 -5.56
N ARG A 291 -26.54 16.66 -6.04
CA ARG A 291 -25.52 17.36 -6.86
C ARG A 291 -25.48 16.91 -8.33
N MET A 292 -26.28 15.92 -8.69
CA MET A 292 -26.46 15.42 -10.04
C MET A 292 -27.92 14.96 -10.19
N PRO A 293 -28.69 15.46 -11.18
CA PRO A 293 -30.03 14.95 -11.41
C PRO A 293 -29.97 13.54 -12.03
N PRO A 294 -30.95 12.64 -11.76
CA PRO A 294 -30.94 11.27 -12.28
C PRO A 294 -30.81 11.17 -13.82
N SER A 295 -31.42 12.09 -14.57
CA SER A 295 -31.27 12.15 -16.03
C SER A 295 -29.82 12.39 -16.46
N GLU A 296 -29.06 13.23 -15.75
CA GLU A 296 -27.63 13.40 -16.01
C GLU A 296 -26.82 12.15 -15.63
N PHE A 297 -27.18 11.45 -14.55
CA PHE A 297 -26.55 10.16 -14.22
C PHE A 297 -26.68 9.15 -15.37
N HIS A 298 -27.91 8.97 -15.89
CA HIS A 298 -28.16 8.04 -16.98
C HIS A 298 -27.46 8.46 -18.29
N ARG A 299 -27.44 9.76 -18.63
CA ARG A 299 -26.65 10.28 -19.76
C ARG A 299 -25.15 10.00 -19.58
N ARG A 300 -24.57 10.33 -18.43
CA ARG A 300 -23.14 10.08 -18.14
C ARG A 300 -22.81 8.57 -18.10
N LYS A 301 -23.76 7.71 -17.72
CA LYS A 301 -23.64 6.25 -17.84
C LYS A 301 -23.56 5.83 -19.31
N ALA A 302 -24.40 6.40 -20.19
CA ALA A 302 -24.34 6.15 -21.64
C ALA A 302 -23.01 6.60 -22.26
N ASP A 303 -22.60 7.87 -22.06
CA ASP A 303 -21.32 8.40 -22.55
C ASP A 303 -20.13 7.50 -22.17
N MET A 304 -20.12 7.06 -20.91
CA MET A 304 -19.07 6.21 -20.33
C MET A 304 -19.07 4.84 -21.00
N MET A 305 -20.22 4.21 -21.21
CA MET A 305 -20.31 2.88 -21.82
C MET A 305 -19.86 2.90 -23.28
N GLU A 306 -20.20 3.93 -24.06
CA GLU A 306 -19.69 4.12 -25.42
C GLU A 306 -18.16 4.28 -25.42
N SER A 307 -17.63 5.19 -24.59
CA SER A 307 -16.20 5.45 -24.46
C SER A 307 -15.41 4.20 -24.04
N LEU A 308 -16.00 3.37 -23.16
CA LEU A 308 -15.40 2.11 -22.71
C LEU A 308 -15.35 1.05 -23.81
N ALA A 309 -16.40 0.89 -24.63
CA ALA A 309 -16.43 -0.14 -25.67
C ALA A 309 -15.67 0.24 -26.95
N ILE A 310 -15.51 1.53 -27.24
CA ILE A 310 -14.60 2.01 -28.29
C ILE A 310 -13.14 2.02 -27.79
N GLY A 311 -12.92 2.07 -26.47
CA GLY A 311 -11.61 2.04 -25.83
C GLY A 311 -10.89 3.39 -25.77
N ILE A 312 -11.56 4.49 -26.10
CA ILE A 312 -11.01 5.86 -26.21
C ILE A 312 -11.39 6.69 -24.97
N ASP A 313 -10.49 7.54 -24.48
CA ASP A 313 -10.77 8.42 -23.34
C ASP A 313 -11.75 9.53 -23.74
N ASP A 314 -12.76 9.80 -22.89
CA ASP A 314 -13.84 10.75 -23.21
C ASP A 314 -13.39 12.23 -23.19
N GLY A 315 -12.14 12.50 -22.80
CA GLY A 315 -11.54 13.83 -22.83
C GLY A 315 -12.09 14.81 -21.79
N LYS A 316 -13.07 14.42 -20.96
CA LYS A 316 -13.74 15.34 -19.99
C LYS A 316 -12.82 15.77 -18.85
N THR A 317 -11.66 15.13 -18.71
CA THR A 317 -10.60 15.49 -17.74
C THR A 317 -9.36 16.11 -18.41
N LYS A 318 -9.42 16.37 -19.72
CA LYS A 318 -8.30 16.90 -20.51
C LYS A 318 -8.13 18.41 -20.35
N THR A 319 -6.90 18.92 -20.47
CA THR A 319 -6.61 20.36 -20.63
C THR A 319 -5.41 20.55 -21.58
N SER A 320 -5.67 21.16 -22.74
CA SER A 320 -4.71 21.43 -23.81
C SER A 320 -4.06 22.82 -23.70
N GLY A 321 -3.02 23.09 -24.49
CA GLY A 321 -2.46 24.44 -24.68
C GLY A 321 -1.49 24.94 -23.60
N ILE A 322 -1.05 24.05 -22.70
CA ILE A 322 -0.24 24.40 -21.51
C ILE A 322 1.20 24.76 -21.90
N ILE A 323 1.81 24.04 -22.84
CA ILE A 323 3.20 24.26 -23.26
C ILE A 323 3.32 25.63 -23.94
N GLU A 324 2.32 25.98 -24.74
CA GLU A 324 2.21 27.23 -25.49
C GLU A 324 1.91 28.41 -24.55
N ALA A 325 1.13 28.20 -23.50
CA ALA A 325 0.92 29.19 -22.44
C ALA A 325 2.19 29.43 -21.62
N LEU A 326 2.92 28.37 -21.27
CA LEU A 326 4.23 28.46 -20.61
C LEU A 326 5.26 29.16 -21.50
N HIS A 327 5.31 28.86 -22.80
CA HIS A 327 6.16 29.56 -23.76
C HIS A 327 5.89 31.08 -23.75
N ARG A 328 4.62 31.50 -23.88
CA ARG A 328 4.23 32.92 -23.78
C ARG A 328 4.65 33.55 -22.44
N TYR A 329 4.41 32.87 -21.32
CA TYR A 329 4.81 33.34 -20.00
C TYR A 329 6.33 33.50 -19.86
N TYR A 330 7.10 32.48 -20.27
CA TYR A 330 8.55 32.49 -20.13
C TYR A 330 9.23 33.50 -21.06
N GLN A 331 8.68 33.73 -22.25
CA GLN A 331 9.17 34.75 -23.16
C GLN A 331 8.96 36.15 -22.57
N ASN A 332 7.74 36.45 -22.11
CA ASN A 332 7.32 37.81 -21.79
C ASN A 332 7.51 38.23 -20.32
N ALA A 333 7.28 37.34 -19.36
CA ALA A 333 7.09 37.70 -17.94
C ALA A 333 8.13 37.12 -16.97
N ALA A 334 8.74 35.96 -17.27
CA ALA A 334 9.66 35.31 -16.33
C ALA A 334 11.00 36.08 -16.20
N THR A 335 11.26 36.66 -15.02
CA THR A 335 12.47 37.46 -14.73
C THR A 335 13.53 36.73 -13.91
N ASP A 336 13.19 35.64 -13.23
CA ASP A 336 14.06 34.84 -12.35
C ASP A 336 14.82 33.71 -13.08
N VAL A 337 14.32 33.33 -14.26
CA VAL A 337 14.86 32.27 -15.13
C VAL A 337 16.03 32.80 -15.98
N ARG A 338 17.12 32.03 -16.07
CA ARG A 338 18.19 32.22 -17.07
C ARG A 338 17.76 31.62 -18.40
N GLN A 339 17.34 30.35 -18.35
CA GLN A 339 16.94 29.57 -19.51
C GLN A 339 15.92 28.50 -19.08
N VAL A 340 15.00 28.13 -19.96
CA VAL A 340 14.01 27.07 -19.72
C VAL A 340 13.86 26.23 -20.98
N TRP A 341 13.77 24.92 -20.78
CA TRP A 341 13.50 23.94 -21.82
C TRP A 341 12.17 23.27 -21.52
N LEU A 342 11.28 23.22 -22.52
CA LEU A 342 9.98 22.58 -22.46
C LEU A 342 9.97 21.37 -23.41
N SER A 343 9.12 20.39 -23.11
CA SER A 343 8.80 19.29 -24.04
C SER A 343 8.13 19.80 -25.32
N SER A 344 7.89 18.87 -26.26
CA SER A 344 6.82 19.01 -27.26
C SER A 344 5.45 19.22 -26.60
N VAL A 345 4.40 19.50 -27.39
CA VAL A 345 3.04 19.74 -26.88
C VAL A 345 2.56 18.58 -26.02
N VAL A 346 1.89 18.88 -24.90
CA VAL A 346 1.34 17.90 -23.96
C VAL A 346 -0.07 18.32 -23.58
N ASP A 347 -1.03 17.41 -23.78
CA ASP A 347 -2.32 17.52 -23.12
C ASP A 347 -2.20 17.02 -21.69
N HIS A 348 -2.69 17.79 -20.73
CA HIS A 348 -2.84 17.33 -19.35
C HIS A 348 -4.11 16.49 -19.21
N PHE A 349 -4.03 15.40 -18.43
CA PHE A 349 -5.17 14.56 -18.07
C PHE A 349 -5.19 14.39 -16.54
N HIS A 350 -6.37 14.53 -15.94
CA HIS A 350 -6.57 14.26 -14.51
C HIS A 350 -7.51 13.08 -14.25
N SER A 351 -7.51 12.56 -13.02
CA SER A 351 -8.42 11.47 -12.68
C SER A 351 -9.88 11.89 -12.71
N SER A 352 -10.72 11.06 -13.33
CA SER A 352 -12.19 11.13 -13.30
C SER A 352 -12.71 10.57 -11.97
N LEU A 353 -14.03 10.42 -11.82
CA LEU A 353 -14.58 9.75 -10.63
C LEU A 353 -14.20 8.26 -10.59
N GLY A 354 -14.03 7.62 -11.75
CA GLY A 354 -13.69 6.21 -11.89
C GLY A 354 -12.26 5.85 -11.48
N ASP A 355 -11.27 6.71 -11.79
CA ASP A 355 -9.86 6.44 -11.49
C ASP A 355 -9.26 7.26 -10.33
N LYS A 356 -10.00 8.20 -9.75
CA LYS A 356 -9.52 8.99 -8.59
C LYS A 356 -9.06 8.09 -7.44
N GLY A 357 -7.83 8.31 -7.01
CA GLY A 357 -7.17 7.59 -5.92
C GLY A 357 -6.23 6.47 -6.37
N TRP A 358 -6.20 6.11 -7.66
CA TRP A 358 -5.34 5.03 -8.18
C TRP A 358 -4.83 5.24 -9.61
N GLY A 359 -5.55 5.99 -10.45
CA GLY A 359 -5.29 6.16 -11.88
C GLY A 359 -4.00 6.88 -12.30
N CYS A 360 -3.14 7.29 -11.36
CA CYS A 360 -2.02 8.19 -11.63
C CYS A 360 -1.10 7.71 -12.77
N GLY A 361 -0.61 6.46 -12.74
CA GLY A 361 0.26 5.93 -13.80
C GLY A 361 -0.39 5.96 -15.18
N TYR A 362 -1.64 5.51 -15.26
CA TYR A 362 -2.44 5.52 -16.49
C TYR A 362 -2.65 6.96 -17.04
N ARG A 363 -2.96 7.94 -16.18
CA ARG A 363 -3.12 9.35 -16.57
C ARG A 363 -1.79 9.98 -17.02
N ASN A 364 -0.67 9.64 -16.38
CA ASN A 364 0.65 10.10 -16.83
C ASN A 364 1.07 9.45 -18.16
N PHE A 365 0.68 8.19 -18.42
CA PHE A 365 0.82 7.57 -19.74
C PHE A 365 -0.03 8.29 -20.80
N GLN A 366 -1.29 8.65 -20.51
CA GLN A 366 -2.10 9.47 -21.43
C GLN A 366 -1.43 10.82 -21.76
N MET A 367 -0.89 11.52 -20.75
CA MET A 367 -0.15 12.77 -20.97
C MET A 367 1.10 12.55 -21.85
N LEU A 368 1.88 11.49 -21.61
CA LEU A 368 3.03 11.13 -22.43
C LEU A 368 2.62 10.81 -23.87
N LEU A 369 1.67 9.89 -24.06
CA LEU A 369 1.15 9.46 -25.35
C LEU A 369 0.58 10.64 -26.16
N SER A 370 -0.09 11.61 -25.51
CA SER A 370 -0.58 12.81 -26.19
C SER A 370 0.52 13.61 -26.90
N SER A 371 1.77 13.53 -26.42
CA SER A 371 2.92 14.18 -27.05
C SER A 371 3.52 13.34 -28.19
N LEU A 372 3.42 12.01 -28.10
CA LEU A 372 3.87 11.10 -29.16
C LEU A 372 2.92 11.14 -30.37
N LEU A 373 1.61 11.21 -30.14
CA LEU A 373 0.57 11.36 -31.16
C LEU A 373 0.55 12.74 -31.86
N GLN A 374 1.47 13.65 -31.49
CA GLN A 374 1.66 14.97 -32.10
C GLN A 374 3.09 15.12 -32.68
N ASN A 375 3.76 14.00 -32.96
CA ASN A 375 5.16 13.98 -33.36
C ASN A 375 5.40 12.91 -34.43
N ASP A 376 5.59 13.36 -35.66
CA ASP A 376 5.72 12.58 -36.90
C ASP A 376 6.74 11.41 -36.79
N ALA A 377 7.71 11.50 -35.88
CA ALA A 377 8.68 10.44 -35.61
C ALA A 377 8.07 9.13 -35.05
N TYR A 378 6.80 9.14 -34.61
CA TYR A 378 6.08 7.99 -34.06
C TYR A 378 4.90 7.54 -34.95
N ASP A 379 4.68 8.16 -36.11
CA ASP A 379 3.53 7.88 -36.99
C ASP A 379 3.47 6.45 -37.53
N ASP A 380 4.62 5.77 -37.69
CA ASP A 380 4.66 4.36 -38.12
C ASP A 380 4.18 3.41 -37.03
N CYS A 381 4.52 3.68 -35.77
CA CYS A 381 4.26 2.78 -34.65
C CYS A 381 2.96 3.09 -33.88
N LEU A 382 2.47 4.33 -33.93
CA LEU A 382 1.22 4.77 -33.27
C LEU A 382 0.08 5.09 -34.26
N LYS A 383 0.18 4.60 -35.52
CA LYS A 383 -0.69 5.00 -36.62
C LYS A 383 -2.19 4.83 -36.32
N GLY A 384 -2.93 5.95 -36.35
CA GLY A 384 -4.38 5.95 -36.14
C GLY A 384 -4.82 5.69 -34.70
N MET A 385 -3.89 5.64 -33.74
CA MET A 385 -4.24 5.53 -32.33
C MET A 385 -4.82 6.86 -31.80
N SER A 386 -5.90 6.75 -31.02
CA SER A 386 -6.37 7.82 -30.15
C SER A 386 -5.88 7.60 -28.72
N VAL A 387 -6.03 8.60 -27.84
CA VAL A 387 -5.70 8.42 -26.41
C VAL A 387 -6.67 7.38 -25.80
N PRO A 388 -6.18 6.23 -25.30
CA PRO A 388 -7.02 5.15 -24.80
C PRO A 388 -7.59 5.46 -23.41
N CYS A 389 -8.79 4.95 -23.12
CA CYS A 389 -9.39 5.05 -21.79
C CYS A 389 -8.68 4.14 -20.77
N ILE A 390 -8.91 4.36 -19.48
CA ILE A 390 -8.17 3.64 -18.41
C ILE A 390 -8.30 2.10 -18.52
N PRO A 391 -9.49 1.50 -18.74
CA PRO A 391 -9.58 0.05 -18.97
C PRO A 391 -8.92 -0.43 -20.27
N LYS A 392 -8.86 0.40 -21.32
CA LYS A 392 -8.13 0.03 -22.53
C LYS A 392 -6.62 0.00 -22.31
N ILE A 393 -6.08 0.94 -21.52
CA ILE A 393 -4.68 0.88 -21.07
C ILE A 393 -4.43 -0.39 -20.24
N GLN A 394 -5.36 -0.77 -19.35
CA GLN A 394 -5.29 -2.04 -18.61
C GLN A 394 -5.23 -3.25 -19.57
N SER A 395 -6.08 -3.29 -20.60
CA SER A 395 -6.04 -4.35 -21.63
C SER A 395 -4.72 -4.36 -22.41
N MET A 396 -4.21 -3.20 -22.83
CA MET A 396 -2.98 -3.12 -23.62
C MET A 396 -1.72 -3.55 -22.84
N ILE A 397 -1.69 -3.35 -21.52
CA ILE A 397 -0.64 -3.89 -20.64
C ILE A 397 -0.78 -5.41 -20.51
N GLU A 398 -2.00 -5.92 -20.34
CA GLU A 398 -2.26 -7.38 -20.36
C GLU A 398 -1.88 -7.99 -21.71
N ASP A 399 -2.07 -7.29 -22.82
CA ASP A 399 -1.65 -7.73 -24.16
C ASP A 399 -0.11 -7.74 -24.31
N ALA A 400 0.60 -6.80 -23.69
CA ALA A 400 2.07 -6.87 -23.58
C ALA A 400 2.52 -8.08 -22.75
N TRP A 401 1.83 -8.41 -21.64
CA TRP A 401 2.09 -9.64 -20.88
C TRP A 401 1.80 -10.91 -21.70
N LYS A 402 0.70 -10.95 -22.48
CA LYS A 402 0.37 -12.05 -23.40
C LYS A 402 1.39 -12.20 -24.53
N GLU A 403 1.94 -11.10 -25.04
CA GLU A 403 3.09 -11.12 -25.95
C GLU A 403 4.36 -11.70 -25.29
N GLY A 404 4.45 -11.69 -23.96
CA GLY A 404 5.56 -12.23 -23.18
C GLY A 404 6.49 -11.17 -22.56
N PHE A 405 6.07 -9.91 -22.43
CA PHE A 405 6.83 -8.91 -21.66
C PHE A 405 6.66 -9.10 -20.14
N ASP A 406 7.74 -8.85 -19.38
CA ASP A 406 7.79 -8.83 -17.90
C ASP A 406 6.82 -9.80 -17.18
N PRO A 407 7.06 -11.12 -17.24
CA PRO A 407 6.24 -12.10 -16.52
C PRO A 407 6.34 -11.94 -15.00
N GLN A 408 7.37 -11.26 -14.47
CA GLN A 408 7.50 -11.02 -13.04
C GLN A 408 6.54 -9.91 -12.59
N GLY A 409 6.55 -8.76 -13.25
CA GLY A 409 5.59 -7.66 -13.04
C GLY A 409 4.14 -8.11 -13.25
N ALA A 410 3.89 -8.91 -14.29
CA ALA A 410 2.60 -9.57 -14.50
C ALA A 410 2.16 -10.37 -13.26
N SER A 411 3.05 -11.22 -12.72
CA SER A 411 2.73 -12.05 -11.53
C SER A 411 2.45 -11.22 -10.27
N GLN A 412 3.17 -10.10 -10.06
CA GLN A 412 2.96 -9.18 -8.94
C GLN A 412 1.59 -8.51 -8.97
N LEU A 413 1.04 -8.32 -10.18
CA LEU A 413 -0.26 -7.72 -10.44
C LEU A 413 -1.33 -8.78 -10.77
N ASN A 414 -1.16 -10.01 -10.26
CA ASN A 414 -2.06 -11.17 -10.42
C ASN A 414 -2.38 -11.53 -11.89
N ASN A 415 -1.53 -11.13 -12.83
CA ASN A 415 -1.68 -11.23 -14.28
C ASN A 415 -2.98 -10.59 -14.83
N ARG A 416 -3.58 -9.64 -14.10
CA ARG A 416 -4.83 -8.99 -14.53
C ARG A 416 -4.98 -7.58 -13.96
N LEU A 417 -5.20 -6.62 -14.86
CA LEU A 417 -5.51 -5.23 -14.54
C LEU A 417 -6.98 -4.89 -14.82
N GLN A 418 -7.59 -5.49 -15.84
CA GLN A 418 -8.97 -5.21 -16.21
C GLN A 418 -9.95 -5.59 -15.09
N GLY A 419 -10.88 -4.67 -14.81
CA GLY A 419 -11.80 -4.78 -13.69
C GLY A 419 -11.15 -4.60 -12.30
N THR A 420 -9.89 -4.13 -12.23
CA THR A 420 -9.20 -3.79 -10.98
C THR A 420 -8.94 -2.27 -10.85
N LYS A 421 -8.33 -1.88 -9.73
CA LYS A 421 -7.81 -0.52 -9.48
C LYS A 421 -6.29 -0.54 -9.33
N ALA A 422 -5.64 -1.57 -9.86
CA ALA A 422 -4.23 -1.86 -9.63
C ALA A 422 -3.34 -0.63 -9.91
N TRP A 423 -2.49 -0.30 -8.93
CA TRP A 423 -1.46 0.72 -9.11
C TRP A 423 -0.39 0.19 -10.07
N ILE A 424 0.01 1.01 -11.05
CA ILE A 424 1.09 0.71 -11.99
C ILE A 424 2.27 1.67 -11.81
N GLY A 425 3.46 1.19 -12.11
CA GLY A 425 4.74 1.87 -11.99
C GLY A 425 5.37 2.25 -13.34
N ALA A 426 6.68 2.45 -13.32
CA ALA A 426 7.47 2.68 -14.53
C ALA A 426 7.57 1.42 -15.42
N CYS A 427 7.50 0.21 -14.82
CA CYS A 427 7.64 -1.07 -15.52
C CYS A 427 6.51 -1.30 -16.53
N GLU A 428 5.25 -1.16 -16.10
CA GLU A 428 4.08 -1.37 -16.96
C GLU A 428 4.04 -0.33 -18.10
N VAL A 429 4.43 0.91 -17.82
CA VAL A 429 4.52 1.99 -18.83
C VAL A 429 5.64 1.69 -19.84
N TYR A 430 6.78 1.17 -19.40
CA TYR A 430 7.87 0.75 -20.29
C TYR A 430 7.48 -0.40 -21.22
N ILE A 431 6.87 -1.48 -20.69
CA ILE A 431 6.46 -2.61 -21.54
C ILE A 431 5.32 -2.25 -22.49
N LEU A 432 4.41 -1.35 -22.08
CA LEU A 432 3.34 -0.83 -22.93
C LEU A 432 3.88 0.01 -24.09
N LEU A 433 4.83 0.90 -23.83
CA LEU A 433 5.50 1.66 -24.90
C LEU A 433 6.31 0.73 -25.81
N THR A 434 7.04 -0.22 -25.23
CA THR A 434 7.87 -1.17 -25.99
C THR A 434 7.03 -2.11 -26.85
N SER A 435 5.86 -2.57 -26.38
CA SER A 435 4.93 -3.39 -27.18
C SER A 435 4.35 -2.59 -28.36
N LEU A 436 4.11 -1.28 -28.18
CA LEU A 436 3.75 -0.33 -29.23
C LEU A 436 4.93 0.10 -30.14
N ARG A 437 6.07 -0.61 -30.11
CA ARG A 437 7.31 -0.25 -30.85
C ARG A 437 7.82 1.18 -30.56
N VAL A 438 7.54 1.73 -29.39
CA VAL A 438 8.15 2.99 -28.92
C VAL A 438 9.42 2.67 -28.14
N LYS A 439 10.53 3.33 -28.50
CA LYS A 439 11.83 3.17 -27.84
C LYS A 439 11.86 4.04 -26.59
N CYS A 440 11.98 3.39 -25.45
CA CYS A 440 12.16 4.02 -24.15
C CYS A 440 13.14 3.24 -23.27
N HIS A 441 13.51 3.79 -22.13
CA HIS A 441 14.21 3.07 -21.06
C HIS A 441 13.76 3.59 -19.68
N ILE A 442 14.13 2.86 -18.62
CA ILE A 442 13.91 3.27 -17.23
C ILE A 442 15.25 3.64 -16.59
N VAL A 443 15.28 4.78 -15.87
CA VAL A 443 16.37 5.16 -14.97
C VAL A 443 15.86 5.22 -13.54
N ASP A 444 16.54 4.51 -12.64
CA ASP A 444 16.17 4.28 -11.24
C ASP A 444 17.11 5.03 -10.28
N PHE A 445 16.65 6.18 -9.81
CA PHE A 445 17.28 7.00 -8.79
C PHE A 445 16.95 6.44 -7.40
N HIS A 446 17.49 5.26 -7.11
CA HIS A 446 17.11 4.41 -5.96
C HIS A 446 17.52 4.92 -4.57
N LYS A 447 18.28 6.02 -4.50
CA LYS A 447 18.64 6.73 -3.26
C LYS A 447 18.94 8.20 -3.53
N SER A 448 18.69 9.06 -2.56
CA SER A 448 19.03 10.50 -2.62
C SER A 448 20.52 10.72 -2.84
N THR A 449 20.87 11.62 -3.77
CA THR A 449 22.24 11.90 -4.22
C THR A 449 22.81 13.23 -3.72
N GLY A 450 22.06 13.99 -2.92
CA GLY A 450 22.48 15.27 -2.39
C GLY A 450 22.03 15.53 -0.95
N PRO A 451 22.48 16.64 -0.35
CA PRO A 451 22.20 17.00 1.04
C PRO A 451 20.69 17.02 1.37
N LEU A 452 20.34 16.77 2.63
CA LEU A 452 18.97 16.86 3.15
C LEU A 452 17.94 15.99 2.38
N GLY A 453 18.38 14.85 1.82
CA GLY A 453 17.54 13.91 1.07
C GLY A 453 17.17 14.36 -0.35
N THR A 454 17.98 15.22 -0.98
CA THR A 454 17.72 15.73 -2.32
C THR A 454 18.29 14.82 -3.42
N HIS A 455 17.80 14.99 -4.66
CA HIS A 455 18.18 14.21 -5.84
C HIS A 455 18.79 15.07 -6.95
N PRO A 456 19.97 15.71 -6.77
CA PRO A 456 20.62 16.50 -7.81
C PRO A 456 20.84 15.72 -9.10
N ARG A 457 21.25 14.44 -9.04
CA ARG A 457 21.45 13.61 -10.25
C ARG A 457 20.18 13.47 -11.11
N LEU A 458 18.98 13.44 -10.52
CA LEU A 458 17.72 13.42 -11.26
C LEU A 458 17.49 14.74 -12.01
N PHE A 459 17.80 15.88 -11.38
CA PHE A 459 17.66 17.20 -12.00
C PHE A 459 18.70 17.40 -13.10
N GLU A 460 19.92 16.91 -12.92
CA GLU A 460 20.99 16.94 -13.91
C GLU A 460 20.70 16.02 -15.11
N TRP A 461 20.17 14.81 -14.87
CA TRP A 461 19.74 13.91 -15.94
C TRP A 461 18.62 14.53 -16.78
N ILE A 462 17.61 15.12 -16.12
CA ILE A 462 16.50 15.80 -16.82
C ILE A 462 16.99 17.07 -17.55
N LEU A 463 17.97 17.79 -17.00
CA LEU A 463 18.64 18.89 -17.71
C LEU A 463 19.30 18.37 -18.99
N ASN A 464 20.13 17.34 -18.89
CA ASN A 464 20.82 16.73 -20.02
C ASN A 464 19.84 16.20 -21.08
N TYR A 465 18.73 15.58 -20.67
CA TYR A 465 17.68 15.13 -21.57
C TYR A 465 17.07 16.28 -22.38
N TYR A 466 16.70 17.40 -21.76
CA TYR A 466 16.03 18.52 -22.45
C TYR A 466 16.99 19.51 -23.13
N SER A 467 18.20 19.69 -22.61
CA SER A 467 19.20 20.56 -23.21
C SER A 467 19.71 19.99 -24.53
N SER A 468 20.28 20.86 -25.37
CA SER A 468 21.00 20.48 -26.58
C SER A 468 22.30 21.26 -26.60
N GLU A 469 23.39 20.62 -27.04
CA GLU A 469 24.69 21.28 -27.18
C GLU A 469 24.62 22.27 -28.35
N GLY A 470 24.56 23.56 -28.03
CA GLY A 470 24.46 24.64 -29.01
C GLY A 470 24.64 26.02 -28.39
N GLU A 471 25.69 26.72 -28.80
CA GLU A 471 25.92 28.11 -28.45
C GLU A 471 24.83 29.01 -29.04
N GLY A 472 24.43 30.07 -28.32
CA GLY A 472 23.40 31.01 -28.76
C GLY A 472 21.95 30.53 -28.60
N SER A 473 21.70 29.41 -27.92
CA SER A 473 20.34 28.91 -27.65
C SER A 473 19.45 29.94 -26.92
N PRO A 474 18.16 30.08 -27.30
CA PRO A 474 17.29 31.12 -26.75
C PRO A 474 16.90 30.88 -25.29
N LYS A 475 16.43 31.95 -24.63
CA LYS A 475 15.92 31.94 -23.24
C LYS A 475 14.85 30.87 -23.02
N VAL A 476 14.00 30.63 -24.02
CA VAL A 476 12.92 29.65 -23.99
C VAL A 476 13.11 28.69 -25.16
N VAL A 477 13.28 27.41 -24.86
CA VAL A 477 13.45 26.34 -25.85
C VAL A 477 12.25 25.41 -25.75
N CYS A 478 11.34 25.49 -26.72
CA CYS A 478 10.34 24.43 -26.91
C CYS A 478 11.00 23.33 -27.76
N THR A 479 11.17 22.14 -27.19
CA THR A 479 11.86 21.02 -27.86
C THR A 479 10.86 20.12 -28.61
N SER A 480 11.36 19.25 -29.48
CA SER A 480 10.60 18.13 -30.04
C SER A 480 10.60 16.87 -29.15
N LYS A 481 11.12 16.98 -27.92
CA LYS A 481 11.31 15.84 -27.02
C LYS A 481 10.01 15.58 -26.21
N PRO A 482 9.52 14.33 -26.15
CA PRO A 482 8.40 13.96 -25.30
C PRO A 482 8.65 14.30 -23.82
N PRO A 483 7.61 14.46 -23.01
CA PRO A 483 7.75 14.64 -21.57
C PRO A 483 8.27 13.36 -20.89
N ILE A 484 8.69 13.47 -19.63
CA ILE A 484 9.25 12.34 -18.86
C ILE A 484 8.21 11.86 -17.84
N TYR A 485 7.91 10.56 -17.82
CA TYR A 485 7.13 9.94 -16.74
C TYR A 485 7.99 9.86 -15.47
N LEU A 486 7.47 10.26 -14.31
CA LEU A 486 8.19 10.29 -13.02
C LEU A 486 7.42 9.54 -11.92
N GLN A 487 7.91 8.36 -11.56
CA GLN A 487 7.44 7.54 -10.46
C GLN A 487 8.09 7.93 -9.12
N HIS A 488 7.33 7.77 -8.05
CA HIS A 488 7.82 7.56 -6.68
C HIS A 488 6.86 6.61 -5.97
N GLN A 489 7.18 6.17 -4.74
CA GLN A 489 6.27 5.26 -4.03
C GLN A 489 4.91 5.93 -3.77
N GLY A 490 3.85 5.33 -4.33
CA GLY A 490 2.46 5.71 -4.12
C GLY A 490 1.87 6.79 -5.02
N HIS A 491 2.64 7.42 -5.92
CA HIS A 491 2.11 8.36 -6.92
C HIS A 491 3.08 8.53 -8.09
N SER A 492 2.58 8.95 -9.25
CA SER A 492 3.40 9.35 -10.40
C SER A 492 2.94 10.66 -11.00
N ARG A 493 3.83 11.32 -11.75
CA ARG A 493 3.66 12.64 -12.36
C ARG A 493 4.37 12.72 -13.72
N THR A 494 4.11 13.76 -14.50
CA THR A 494 4.76 13.97 -15.82
C THR A 494 5.58 15.26 -15.81
N VAL A 495 6.88 15.17 -16.11
CA VAL A 495 7.81 16.32 -16.18
C VAL A 495 7.83 16.86 -17.61
N ILE A 496 7.32 18.07 -17.80
CA ILE A 496 7.16 18.75 -19.10
C ILE A 496 8.25 19.78 -19.41
N GLY A 497 9.27 19.88 -18.55
CA GLY A 497 10.39 20.80 -18.76
C GLY A 497 11.20 21.07 -17.50
N ILE A 498 12.21 21.91 -17.66
CA ILE A 498 13.15 22.31 -16.60
C ILE A 498 13.58 23.76 -16.79
N GLU A 499 13.62 24.51 -15.69
CA GLU A 499 14.16 25.86 -15.61
C GLU A 499 15.57 25.82 -15.01
N GLU A 500 16.53 26.52 -15.61
CA GLU A 500 17.73 26.99 -14.93
C GLU A 500 17.50 28.44 -14.48
N LYS A 501 17.61 28.69 -13.18
CA LYS A 501 17.46 30.02 -12.58
C LYS A 501 18.74 30.85 -12.73
N LYS A 502 18.62 32.17 -12.60
CA LYS A 502 19.78 33.09 -12.68
C LYS A 502 20.88 32.81 -11.64
N ASN A 503 20.53 32.20 -10.50
CA ASN A 503 21.47 31.72 -9.48
C ASN A 503 21.95 30.27 -9.72
N ARG A 504 21.82 29.74 -10.95
CA ARG A 504 22.21 28.40 -11.39
C ARG A 504 21.47 27.22 -10.70
N THR A 505 20.42 27.46 -9.92
CA THR A 505 19.61 26.35 -9.40
C THR A 505 18.62 25.82 -10.44
N LEU A 506 18.34 24.52 -10.38
CA LEU A 506 17.42 23.84 -11.28
C LEU A 506 16.04 23.66 -10.65
N CYS A 507 15.00 23.79 -11.48
CA CYS A 507 13.59 23.67 -11.07
C CYS A 507 12.79 22.95 -12.15
N LEU A 508 12.21 21.80 -11.82
CA LEU A 508 11.40 20.99 -12.75
C LEU A 508 10.00 21.59 -12.91
N LEU A 509 9.41 21.40 -14.09
CA LEU A 509 8.02 21.75 -14.39
C LEU A 509 7.21 20.45 -14.48
N ILE A 510 6.38 20.19 -13.47
CA ILE A 510 5.76 18.88 -13.25
C ILE A 510 4.24 18.97 -13.22
N LEU A 511 3.60 18.35 -14.22
CA LEU A 511 2.16 18.08 -14.26
C LEU A 511 1.79 16.95 -13.29
N ASP A 512 0.62 17.09 -12.66
CA ASP A 512 0.11 16.10 -11.69
C ASP A 512 -1.33 15.70 -12.09
N PRO A 513 -1.64 14.39 -12.24
CA PRO A 513 -2.98 13.92 -12.58
C PRO A 513 -3.99 14.04 -11.42
N GLY A 514 -3.54 14.44 -10.22
CA GLY A 514 -4.40 14.90 -9.13
C GLY A 514 -4.88 16.35 -9.27
N CYS A 515 -4.32 17.13 -10.19
CA CYS A 515 -4.69 18.53 -10.42
C CYS A 515 -5.99 18.63 -11.25
N PRO A 516 -7.10 19.22 -10.77
CA PRO A 516 -8.35 19.30 -11.52
C PRO A 516 -8.30 20.41 -12.59
N SER A 517 -9.05 20.28 -13.69
CA SER A 517 -8.98 21.22 -14.83
C SER A 517 -9.11 22.69 -14.43
N ARG A 518 -9.94 23.05 -13.43
CA ARG A 518 -10.10 24.44 -12.95
C ARG A 518 -8.80 25.10 -12.44
N GLU A 519 -7.81 24.32 -12.01
CA GLU A 519 -6.50 24.83 -11.60
C GLU A 519 -5.59 24.98 -12.82
N MET A 520 -5.59 23.98 -13.72
CA MET A 520 -4.83 24.01 -14.97
C MET A 520 -5.26 25.12 -15.91
N GLN A 521 -6.56 25.42 -15.98
CA GLN A 521 -7.12 26.56 -16.73
C GLN A 521 -6.58 27.92 -16.24
N LYS A 522 -6.04 28.03 -15.02
CA LYS A 522 -5.37 29.26 -14.55
C LYS A 522 -4.04 29.51 -15.29
N LEU A 523 -3.39 28.44 -15.78
CA LEU A 523 -2.18 28.55 -16.60
C LEU A 523 -2.48 29.02 -18.02
N LEU A 524 -3.72 28.92 -18.50
CA LEU A 524 -4.13 29.31 -19.85
C LEU A 524 -4.56 30.79 -19.96
N LYS A 525 -4.71 31.49 -18.82
CA LYS A 525 -4.92 32.94 -18.77
C LYS A 525 -3.76 33.69 -19.45
N GLN A 526 -4.02 34.87 -20.00
CA GLN A 526 -2.98 35.72 -20.59
C GLN A 526 -1.91 36.12 -19.54
N ASP A 527 -2.36 36.65 -18.39
CA ASP A 527 -1.51 36.90 -17.23
C ASP A 527 -1.49 35.67 -16.32
N VAL A 528 -0.47 34.82 -16.50
CA VAL A 528 -0.28 33.63 -15.65
C VAL A 528 0.19 34.04 -14.27
N GLU A 529 -0.71 33.94 -13.29
CA GLU A 529 -0.42 34.28 -11.89
C GLU A 529 0.77 33.47 -11.35
N ALA A 530 1.73 34.13 -10.70
CA ALA A 530 2.91 33.45 -10.11
C ALA A 530 2.54 32.40 -9.04
N SER A 531 1.35 32.52 -8.44
CA SER A 531 0.70 31.53 -7.57
C SER A 531 0.48 30.19 -8.27
N SER A 532 0.04 30.22 -9.53
CA SER A 532 -0.30 29.05 -10.34
C SER A 532 0.96 28.33 -10.82
N LEU A 533 1.98 29.08 -11.25
CA LEU A 533 3.31 28.52 -11.55
C LEU A 533 3.98 27.83 -10.36
N LYS A 534 3.68 28.23 -9.11
CA LYS A 534 4.17 27.55 -7.90
C LYS A 534 3.59 26.15 -7.72
N GLN A 535 2.44 25.84 -8.33
CA GLN A 535 1.91 24.47 -8.37
C GLN A 535 2.71 23.58 -9.33
N LEU A 536 3.16 24.12 -10.47
CA LEU A 536 3.93 23.41 -11.50
C LEU A 536 5.43 23.25 -11.12
N ARG A 537 6.04 24.32 -10.61
CA ARG A 537 7.48 24.42 -10.29
C ARG A 537 7.86 23.54 -9.09
N LYS A 538 8.84 22.65 -9.26
CA LYS A 538 9.43 21.80 -8.20
C LYS A 538 10.96 21.96 -8.15
N SER A 539 11.45 22.56 -7.07
CA SER A 539 12.89 22.61 -6.76
C SER A 539 13.38 21.27 -6.20
N MET A 540 14.71 21.09 -6.10
CA MET A 540 15.30 19.92 -5.43
C MET A 540 14.77 19.71 -4.01
N GLY A 541 14.44 20.79 -3.28
CA GLY A 541 13.85 20.71 -1.94
C GLY A 541 12.44 20.10 -1.90
N ASN A 542 11.76 19.98 -3.05
CA ASN A 542 10.43 19.38 -3.18
C ASN A 542 10.45 17.90 -3.58
N LEU A 543 11.59 17.38 -4.05
CA LEU A 543 11.75 15.97 -4.44
C LEU A 543 12.65 15.25 -3.44
N LYS A 544 12.03 14.68 -2.39
CA LYS A 544 12.69 14.05 -1.24
C LYS A 544 12.20 12.63 -0.91
N HIS A 545 11.42 11.99 -1.80
CA HIS A 545 11.13 10.57 -1.61
C HIS A 545 12.43 9.75 -1.75
N LYS A 546 12.50 8.61 -1.05
CA LYS A 546 13.72 7.77 -0.99
C LYS A 546 14.25 7.40 -2.38
N GLN A 547 13.33 7.12 -3.30
CA GLN A 547 13.57 6.62 -4.64
C GLN A 547 12.65 7.29 -5.65
N TYR A 548 13.18 7.55 -6.85
CA TYR A 548 12.42 7.96 -8.03
C TYR A 548 12.79 7.05 -9.20
N GLN A 549 11.84 6.73 -10.06
CA GLN A 549 12.13 6.13 -11.38
C GLN A 549 11.56 7.04 -12.45
N ILE A 550 12.23 7.11 -13.60
CA ILE A 550 11.70 7.79 -14.78
C ILE A 550 11.54 6.84 -15.95
N VAL A 551 10.57 7.10 -16.82
CA VAL A 551 10.52 6.55 -18.19
C VAL A 551 10.71 7.70 -19.15
N ALA A 552 11.73 7.59 -20.01
CA ALA A 552 12.03 8.56 -21.06
C ALA A 552 11.92 7.89 -22.44
N VAL A 553 11.41 8.63 -23.42
CA VAL A 553 11.20 8.15 -24.80
C VAL A 553 12.29 8.73 -25.71
N GLU A 554 12.80 7.90 -26.61
CA GLU A 554 14.00 8.15 -27.43
C GLU A 554 13.74 8.04 -28.95
N GLY A 555 12.61 7.47 -29.37
CA GLY A 555 12.25 7.27 -30.78
C GLY A 555 11.36 6.05 -30.99
N ALA A 556 11.39 5.46 -32.19
CA ALA A 556 10.71 4.20 -32.51
C ALA A 556 11.68 3.00 -32.45
N LEU A 557 11.12 1.78 -32.42
CA LEU A 557 11.82 0.49 -32.48
C LEU A 557 11.57 -0.22 -33.81
N SER A 558 12.57 -0.95 -34.31
CA SER A 558 12.34 -2.01 -35.28
C SER A 558 11.56 -3.19 -34.65
N PRO A 559 10.92 -4.07 -35.46
CA PRO A 559 10.33 -5.30 -34.95
C PRO A 559 11.34 -6.19 -34.21
N GLU A 560 12.58 -6.24 -34.69
CA GLU A 560 13.69 -6.99 -34.10
C GLU A 560 14.13 -6.39 -32.76
N GLU A 561 14.26 -5.05 -32.68
CA GLU A 561 14.53 -4.37 -31.41
C GLU A 561 13.41 -4.62 -30.38
N LYS A 562 12.13 -4.60 -30.79
CA LYS A 562 10.99 -4.96 -29.92
C LYS A 562 11.13 -6.39 -29.39
N VAL A 563 11.51 -7.35 -30.25
CA VAL A 563 11.71 -8.76 -29.84
C VAL A 563 12.89 -8.90 -28.86
N ALA A 564 14.00 -8.19 -29.09
CA ALA A 564 15.14 -8.18 -28.17
C ALA A 564 14.75 -7.59 -26.81
N ARG A 565 14.13 -6.40 -26.77
CA ARG A 565 13.66 -5.76 -25.53
C ARG A 565 12.66 -6.62 -24.75
N ARG A 566 11.88 -7.46 -25.43
CA ARG A 566 11.00 -8.46 -24.78
C ARG A 566 11.79 -9.58 -24.11
N GLN A 567 12.84 -10.09 -24.76
CA GLN A 567 13.74 -11.09 -24.18
C GLN A 567 14.50 -10.52 -22.97
N ASP A 568 14.98 -9.27 -23.07
CA ASP A 568 15.60 -8.57 -21.93
C ASP A 568 14.61 -8.45 -20.75
N SER A 569 13.33 -8.18 -21.02
CA SER A 569 12.29 -8.07 -19.98
C SER A 569 11.97 -9.36 -19.22
N GLN A 570 12.50 -10.53 -19.63
CA GLN A 570 12.39 -11.75 -18.81
C GLN A 570 13.18 -11.64 -17.49
N VAL A 571 14.25 -10.83 -17.47
CA VAL A 571 15.05 -10.52 -16.29
C VAL A 571 15.04 -9.00 -16.12
N PHE A 572 13.88 -8.48 -15.70
CA PHE A 572 13.60 -7.05 -15.74
C PHE A 572 14.63 -6.24 -14.94
N THR A 573 15.31 -5.32 -15.62
CA THR A 573 16.35 -4.45 -15.07
C THR A 573 16.22 -3.04 -15.63
N ALA A 574 16.83 -2.08 -14.95
CA ALA A 574 16.84 -0.66 -15.30
C ALA A 574 18.22 -0.06 -15.01
N GLU A 575 18.56 1.04 -15.68
CA GLU A 575 19.73 1.84 -15.30
C GLU A 575 19.56 2.32 -13.85
N LYS A 576 20.62 2.28 -13.04
CA LYS A 576 20.59 2.72 -11.64
C LYS A 576 21.55 3.86 -11.42
N ILE A 577 21.09 4.88 -10.70
CA ILE A 577 21.89 6.04 -10.34
C ILE A 577 21.74 6.32 -8.83
N PRO A 578 22.82 6.30 -8.01
CA PRO A 578 24.20 5.85 -8.27
C PRO A 578 24.55 4.52 -7.57
#